data_AF-A0A536L0H4-F1
#
_entry.id   AF-A0A536L0H4-F1
#
_cell.length_a   1.000
_cell.length_b   1.000
_cell.length_c   1.000
_cell.angle_alpha   90.00
_cell.angle_beta   90.00
_cell.angle_gamma   90.00
#
_symmetry.space_group_name_H-M   'P 1'
#
loop_
_entity.id
_entity.type
_entity.pdbx_description
1 polymer ?
#
loop_
_entity_poly.entity_id
_entity_poly.type
_entity_poly.pdbx_seq_one_letter_code
_entity_poly.pdbx_strand_id
1 'polypeptide(L)'
;MRGFKAFLLRGNVVDLAIAVVIGVAFAAVVAAFVKDLVTPLIAAIGGQPDFAALYFTINKSKFLYGDFFNAIIAFLIIAAVIYFLVVVPYTAMVARSRREAPADPTTKKCTECLSEIPKDARRCAFCASPQAA
;
A
#
# COMPACT_ATOMS: atom_id res chain seq x y z
N MET A 1 3.95 3.13 -32.99
CA MET A 1 3.25 1.87 -32.65
C MET A 1 4.18 0.77 -32.10
N ARG A 2 5.23 0.31 -32.82
CA ARG A 2 6.12 -0.78 -32.34
C ARG A 2 6.92 -0.47 -31.06
N GLY A 3 7.46 0.75 -30.93
CA GLY A 3 8.24 1.16 -29.75
C GLY A 3 7.42 1.27 -28.45
N PHE A 4 6.16 1.68 -28.55
CA PHE A 4 5.25 1.80 -27.40
C PHE A 4 4.84 0.43 -26.85
N LYS A 5 4.54 -0.54 -27.74
CA LYS A 5 4.28 -1.93 -27.34
C LYS A 5 5.53 -2.57 -26.70
N ALA A 6 6.73 -2.32 -27.23
CA ALA A 6 7.98 -2.81 -26.65
C ALA A 6 8.31 -2.19 -25.27
N PHE A 7 7.89 -0.95 -25.02
CA PHE A 7 7.99 -0.30 -23.72
C PHE A 7 7.00 -0.88 -22.69
N LEU A 8 5.75 -1.09 -23.09
CA LEU A 8 4.72 -1.74 -22.24
C LEU A 8 5.06 -3.20 -21.91
N LEU A 9 5.74 -3.91 -22.81
CA LEU A 9 6.17 -5.29 -22.60
C LEU A 9 7.38 -5.42 -21.64
N ARG A 10 7.96 -4.32 -21.15
CA ARG A 10 8.79 -4.38 -19.94
C ARG A 10 7.85 -4.60 -18.76
N GLY A 11 7.60 -5.87 -18.41
CA GLY A 11 6.61 -6.31 -17.40
C GLY A 11 6.59 -5.49 -16.11
N ASN A 12 7.75 -5.00 -15.66
CA ASN A 12 7.87 -4.12 -14.50
C ASN A 12 6.99 -2.84 -14.56
N VAL A 13 6.75 -2.27 -15.74
CA VAL A 13 5.93 -1.04 -15.89
C VAL A 13 4.44 -1.34 -15.75
N VAL A 14 3.99 -2.48 -16.26
CA VAL A 14 2.58 -2.89 -16.19
C VAL A 14 2.20 -3.24 -14.75
N ASP A 15 3.04 -4.01 -14.05
CA ASP A 15 2.80 -4.37 -12.66
C ASP A 15 2.79 -3.13 -11.74
N LEU A 16 3.72 -2.21 -11.97
CA LEU A 16 3.76 -0.93 -11.26
C LEU A 16 2.50 -0.10 -11.53
N ALA A 17 2.06 0.00 -12.79
CA ALA A 17 0.87 0.75 -13.16
C ALA A 17 -0.39 0.18 -12.49
N ILE A 18 -0.54 -1.14 -12.48
CA ILE A 18 -1.65 -1.83 -11.82
C ILE A 18 -1.64 -1.55 -10.31
N ALA A 19 -0.47 -1.67 -9.67
CA ALA A 19 -0.32 -1.40 -8.24
C ALA A 19 -0.76 0.02 -7.86
N VAL A 20 -0.36 1.03 -8.63
CA VAL A 20 -0.73 2.43 -8.38
C VAL A 20 -2.24 2.65 -8.56
N VAL A 21 -2.83 2.13 -9.64
CA VAL A 21 -4.27 2.30 -9.91
C VAL A 21 -5.12 1.65 -8.82
N ILE A 22 -4.77 0.43 -8.40
CA ILE A 22 -5.46 -0.27 -7.30
C ILE A 22 -5.29 0.49 -5.98
N GLY A 23 -4.08 0.98 -5.69
CA GLY A 23 -3.81 1.76 -4.49
C GLY A 23 -4.68 3.02 -4.38
N VAL A 24 -4.78 3.78 -5.47
CA VAL A 24 -5.62 5.00 -5.52
C VAL A 24 -7.11 4.66 -5.40
N ALA A 25 -7.59 3.67 -6.14
CA ALA A 25 -8.99 3.26 -6.09
C ALA A 25 -9.39 2.77 -4.69
N PHE A 26 -8.54 1.97 -4.05
CA PHE A 26 -8.79 1.48 -2.70
C PHE A 26 -8.78 2.62 -1.67
N ALA A 27 -7.82 3.55 -1.75
CA ALA A 27 -7.79 4.72 -0.88
C ALA A 27 -9.09 5.56 -0.99
N ALA A 28 -9.62 5.71 -2.21
CA ALA A 28 -10.88 6.41 -2.43
C ALA A 28 -12.08 5.70 -1.76
N VAL A 29 -12.15 4.36 -1.85
CA VAL A 29 -13.21 3.56 -1.20
C VAL A 29 -13.15 3.70 0.33
N VAL A 30 -11.96 3.62 0.91
CA VAL A 30 -11.80 3.78 2.37
C VAL A 30 -12.15 5.21 2.80
N ALA A 31 -11.71 6.22 2.04
CA ALA A 31 -12.04 7.61 2.33
C ALA A 31 -13.56 7.84 2.28
N ALA A 32 -14.26 7.27 1.30
CA ALA A 32 -15.72 7.34 1.21
C ALA A 32 -16.38 6.62 2.40
N PHE A 33 -15.93 5.42 2.78
CA PHE A 33 -16.46 4.71 3.94
C PHE A 33 -16.34 5.52 5.24
N VAL A 34 -15.19 6.15 5.46
CA VAL A 34 -14.99 6.97 6.67
C VAL A 34 -15.84 8.23 6.62
N LYS A 35 -15.85 8.95 5.49
CA LYS A 35 -16.63 10.17 5.30
C LYS A 35 -18.14 9.92 5.43
N ASP A 36 -18.64 8.87 4.80
CA ASP A 36 -20.08 8.67 4.60
C ASP A 36 -20.70 7.80 5.70
N LEU A 37 -19.92 6.96 6.38
CA LEU A 37 -20.41 6.07 7.43
C LEU A 37 -19.89 6.45 8.81
N VAL A 38 -18.58 6.68 8.95
CA VAL A 38 -17.96 6.85 10.27
C VAL A 38 -18.11 8.28 10.80
N THR A 39 -17.83 9.29 9.99
CA THR A 39 -18.00 10.70 10.38
C THR A 39 -19.42 11.01 10.87
N PRO A 40 -20.52 10.63 10.17
CA PRO A 40 -21.87 10.86 10.68
C PRO A 40 -22.21 10.02 11.91
N LEU A 41 -21.65 8.82 12.07
CA LEU A 41 -21.86 8.01 13.28
C LEU A 41 -21.20 8.66 14.51
N ILE A 42 -20.00 9.21 14.35
CA ILE A 42 -19.33 9.98 15.40
C ILE A 42 -20.10 11.27 15.70
N ALA A 43 -20.60 11.94 14.66
CA ALA A 43 -21.46 13.12 14.81
C ALA A 43 -22.70 12.82 15.65
N ALA A 44 -23.34 11.67 15.40
CA ALA A 44 -24.57 11.24 16.07
C ALA A 44 -24.34 10.87 17.55
N ILE A 45 -23.19 10.28 17.88
CA ILE A 45 -22.87 9.84 19.25
C ILE A 45 -22.23 10.98 20.08
N GLY A 46 -21.40 11.81 19.45
CA GLY A 46 -20.66 12.91 20.08
C GLY A 46 -21.40 14.25 20.12
N GLY A 47 -22.61 14.35 19.54
CA GLY A 47 -23.47 15.53 19.60
C GLY A 47 -23.08 16.69 18.67
N GLN A 48 -21.80 16.90 18.37
CA GLN A 48 -21.34 17.81 17.31
C GLN A 48 -20.17 17.20 16.51
N PRO A 49 -20.29 17.08 15.17
CA PRO A 49 -19.19 16.63 14.30
C PRO A 49 -18.04 17.64 14.20
N ASP A 50 -18.30 18.90 14.56
CA ASP A 50 -17.49 20.02 14.16
C ASP A 50 -16.80 20.66 15.35
N PHE A 51 -15.66 20.09 15.74
CA PHE A 51 -14.68 20.86 16.48
C PHE A 51 -14.16 22.04 15.63
N ALA A 52 -14.44 22.12 14.32
CA ALA A 52 -14.04 23.24 13.46
C ALA A 52 -14.49 24.62 13.96
N ALA A 53 -15.56 24.70 14.77
CA ALA A 53 -16.01 25.94 15.39
C ALA A 53 -15.11 26.41 16.55
N LEU A 54 -14.21 25.57 17.05
CA LEU A 54 -13.17 25.92 18.01
C LEU A 54 -11.98 26.52 17.25
N TYR A 55 -11.93 27.84 17.24
CA TYR A 55 -10.84 28.61 16.67
C TYR A 55 -10.31 29.64 17.65
N PHE A 56 -9.00 29.84 17.64
CA PHE A 56 -8.35 30.94 18.36
C PHE A 56 -8.00 32.05 17.37
N THR A 57 -8.29 33.30 17.71
CA THR A 57 -7.95 34.45 16.86
C THR A 57 -6.68 35.12 17.38
N ILE A 58 -5.59 35.03 16.60
CA ILE A 58 -4.39 35.84 16.81
C ILE A 58 -4.30 36.83 15.64
N ASN A 59 -4.31 38.13 15.95
CA ASN A 59 -3.98 39.19 14.99
C ASN A 59 -4.81 39.11 13.67
N LYS A 60 -6.13 38.92 13.81
CA LYS A 60 -7.11 38.72 12.72
C LYS A 60 -7.00 37.41 11.91
N SER A 61 -6.08 36.51 12.26
CA SER A 61 -6.03 35.16 11.69
C SER A 61 -6.82 34.16 12.55
N LYS A 62 -7.70 33.38 11.91
CA LYS A 62 -8.49 32.32 12.55
C LYS A 62 -7.68 31.02 12.52
N PHE A 63 -7.24 30.53 13.68
CA PHE A 63 -6.60 29.22 13.81
C PHE A 63 -7.65 28.16 14.16
N LEU A 64 -8.07 27.36 13.19
CA LEU A 64 -9.10 26.33 13.33
C LEU A 64 -8.50 25.00 13.85
N TYR A 65 -8.04 24.99 15.10
CA TYR A 65 -7.40 23.80 15.68
C TYR A 65 -8.35 22.60 15.79
N GLY A 66 -9.65 22.82 15.88
CA GLY A 66 -10.59 21.71 15.94
C GLY A 66 -10.76 20.97 14.60
N ASP A 67 -10.51 21.62 13.46
CA ASP A 67 -10.47 20.93 12.16
C ASP A 67 -9.25 19.98 12.08
N PHE A 68 -8.13 20.41 12.65
CA PHE A 68 -6.93 19.57 12.76
C PHE A 68 -7.17 18.32 13.62
N PHE A 69 -7.84 18.45 14.77
CA PHE A 69 -8.20 17.29 15.59
C PHE A 69 -9.19 16.36 14.88
N ASN A 70 -10.15 16.92 14.13
CA ASN A 70 -11.06 16.14 13.32
C ASN A 70 -10.30 15.32 12.26
N ALA A 71 -9.34 15.94 11.57
CA ALA A 71 -8.48 15.27 10.59
C ALA A 71 -7.64 14.14 11.23
N ILE A 72 -7.13 14.33 12.45
CA ILE A 72 -6.40 13.27 13.18
C ILE A 72 -7.33 12.10 13.52
N ILE A 73 -8.51 12.37 14.05
CA ILE A 73 -9.48 11.33 14.40
C ILE A 73 -9.88 10.54 13.14
N ALA A 74 -10.19 11.24 12.05
CA ALA A 74 -10.48 10.61 10.76
C ALA A 74 -9.32 9.76 10.24
N PHE A 75 -8.08 10.25 10.34
CA PHE A 75 -6.89 9.51 9.94
C PHE A 75 -6.70 8.23 10.75
N LEU A 76 -6.86 8.29 12.08
CA LEU A 76 -6.73 7.11 12.95
C LEU A 76 -7.80 6.06 12.63
N ILE A 77 -9.02 6.49 12.32
CA ILE A 77 -10.12 5.61 11.90
C ILE A 77 -9.79 4.94 10.57
N ILE A 78 -9.36 5.71 9.56
CA ILE A 78 -8.94 5.17 8.26
C ILE A 78 -7.86 4.11 8.45
N ALA A 79 -6.83 4.43 9.24
CA ALA A 79 -5.74 3.52 9.54
C ALA A 79 -6.24 2.24 10.23
N ALA A 80 -7.13 2.36 11.21
CA ALA A 80 -7.72 1.22 11.90
C ALA A 80 -8.56 0.32 10.98
N VAL A 81 -9.39 0.92 10.11
CA VAL A 81 -10.22 0.19 9.14
C VAL A 81 -9.34 -0.54 8.13
N ILE A 82 -8.32 0.11 7.57
CA ILE A 82 -7.37 -0.53 6.63
C ILE A 82 -6.63 -1.67 7.31
N TYR A 83 -6.14 -1.45 8.53
CA TYR A 83 -5.44 -2.47 9.29
C TYR A 83 -6.34 -3.70 9.51
N PHE A 84 -7.57 -3.49 9.96
CA PHE A 84 -8.48 -4.59 10.29
C PHE A 84 -9.05 -5.31 9.05
N LEU A 85 -9.45 -4.57 8.00
CA LEU A 85 -10.08 -5.17 6.80
C LEU A 85 -9.10 -5.65 5.75
N VAL A 86 -7.88 -5.11 5.69
CA VAL A 86 -6.88 -5.50 4.68
C VAL A 86 -5.72 -6.23 5.32
N VAL A 87 -5.03 -5.60 6.27
CA VAL A 87 -3.77 -6.13 6.79
C VAL A 87 -4.00 -7.42 7.58
N VAL A 88 -5.00 -7.47 8.47
CA VAL A 88 -5.32 -8.68 9.27
C VAL A 88 -5.69 -9.87 8.38
N PRO A 89 -6.67 -9.80 7.46
CA PRO A 89 -7.01 -10.96 6.62
C PRO A 89 -5.88 -11.30 5.65
N TYR A 90 -5.16 -10.31 5.11
CA TYR A 90 -4.01 -10.58 4.25
C TYR A 90 -2.91 -11.33 4.99
N THR A 91 -2.50 -10.84 6.17
CA THR A 91 -1.47 -11.49 7.00
C THR A 91 -1.93 -12.86 7.51
N ALA A 92 -3.21 -13.01 7.87
CA ALA A 92 -3.78 -14.30 8.27
C ALA A 92 -3.86 -15.29 7.10
N MET A 93 -4.22 -14.83 5.90
CA MET A 93 -4.27 -15.65 4.68
C MET A 93 -2.86 -16.06 4.26
N VAL A 94 -1.88 -15.14 4.26
CA VAL A 94 -0.47 -15.45 3.98
C VAL A 94 0.09 -16.42 5.03
N ALA A 95 -0.22 -16.22 6.31
CA ALA A 95 0.20 -17.15 7.37
C ALA A 95 -0.40 -18.56 7.17
N ARG A 96 -1.65 -18.66 6.69
CA ARG A 96 -2.27 -19.93 6.30
C ARG A 96 -1.71 -20.50 4.99
N SER A 97 -1.26 -19.63 4.09
CA SER A 97 -0.71 -19.97 2.79
C SER A 97 0.79 -20.26 2.80
N ARG A 98 1.48 -20.19 3.96
CA ARG A 98 2.87 -20.67 4.17
C ARG A 98 3.03 -22.20 4.04
N ARG A 99 2.23 -22.85 3.18
CA ARG A 99 2.60 -24.07 2.48
C ARG A 99 3.23 -23.78 1.10
N GLU A 100 2.98 -22.62 0.53
CA GLU A 100 3.74 -22.07 -0.59
C GLU A 100 4.58 -20.90 -0.05
N ALA A 101 5.90 -20.98 -0.16
CA ALA A 101 6.79 -19.87 0.15
C ALA A 101 6.34 -18.63 -0.64
N PRO A 102 6.53 -17.40 -0.12
CA PRO A 102 6.32 -16.21 -0.93
C PRO A 102 7.11 -16.36 -2.23
N ALA A 103 6.75 -15.60 -3.27
CA ALA A 103 7.60 -15.39 -4.44
C ALA A 103 8.91 -14.71 -4.01
N ASP A 104 9.74 -15.44 -3.26
CA ASP A 104 11.18 -15.31 -3.18
C ASP A 104 11.62 -15.19 -4.64
N PRO A 105 12.50 -14.24 -4.99
CA PRO A 105 12.99 -14.16 -6.35
C PRO A 105 13.48 -15.56 -6.72
N THR A 106 12.77 -16.22 -7.63
CA THR A 106 13.11 -17.57 -8.10
C THR A 106 14.47 -17.58 -8.75
N THR A 107 15.06 -16.39 -8.94
CA THR A 107 16.34 -16.11 -9.55
C THR A 107 17.29 -15.41 -8.58
N LYS A 108 18.53 -15.90 -8.49
CA LYS A 108 19.69 -15.18 -7.94
C LYS A 108 20.58 -14.69 -9.08
N LYS A 109 21.41 -13.66 -8.84
CA LYS A 109 22.45 -13.25 -9.79
C LYS A 109 23.67 -14.13 -9.62
N CYS A 110 24.18 -14.65 -10.74
CA CYS A 110 25.46 -15.35 -10.77
C CYS A 110 26.59 -14.40 -10.34
N THR A 111 27.48 -14.84 -9.46
CA THR A 111 28.63 -14.05 -8.99
C THR A 111 29.60 -13.67 -10.11
N GLU A 112 29.81 -14.58 -11.06
CA GLU A 112 30.77 -14.40 -12.15
C GLU A 112 30.20 -13.59 -13.32
N CYS A 113 29.13 -14.10 -13.96
CA CYS A 113 28.62 -13.53 -15.21
C CYS A 113 27.42 -12.60 -15.02
N LEU A 114 26.97 -12.35 -13.78
CA LEU A 114 25.85 -11.46 -13.44
C LEU A 114 24.50 -11.80 -14.10
N SER A 115 24.39 -12.95 -14.75
CA SER A 115 23.14 -13.45 -15.31
C SER A 115 22.16 -13.89 -14.23
N GLU A 116 20.86 -13.79 -14.53
CA GLU A 116 19.78 -14.27 -13.67
C GLU A 116 19.66 -15.79 -13.82
N ILE A 117 19.86 -16.52 -12.72
CA ILE A 117 19.82 -17.99 -12.66
C ILE A 117 18.89 -18.44 -11.54
N PRO A 118 18.27 -19.63 -11.61
CA PRO A 118 17.41 -20.12 -10.53
C PRO A 118 18.11 -20.12 -9.16
N LYS A 119 17.40 -19.78 -8.08
CA LYS A 119 17.94 -19.70 -6.72
C LYS A 119 18.63 -21.00 -6.27
N ASP A 120 18.05 -22.15 -6.65
CA ASP A 120 18.58 -23.49 -6.34
C ASP A 120 19.67 -23.99 -7.31
N ALA A 121 20.04 -23.21 -8.33
CA ALA A 121 21.06 -23.61 -9.28
C ALA A 121 22.44 -23.69 -8.60
N ARG A 122 23.06 -24.87 -8.64
CA ARG A 122 24.44 -25.12 -8.19
C ARG A 122 25.49 -24.83 -9.25
N ARG A 123 25.07 -24.70 -10.51
CA ARG A 123 25.91 -24.31 -11.65
C ARG A 123 25.14 -23.33 -12.53
N CYS A 124 25.84 -22.29 -12.98
CA CYS A 124 25.27 -21.31 -13.90
C CYS A 124 25.09 -21.93 -15.30
N ALA A 125 23.93 -21.75 -15.93
CA ALA A 125 23.68 -22.23 -17.29
C ALA A 125 24.45 -21.43 -18.37
N PHE A 126 24.84 -20.18 -18.07
CA PHE A 126 25.50 -19.28 -19.01
C PHE A 126 27.02 -19.42 -19.01
N CYS A 127 27.64 -19.51 -17.82
CA CYS A 127 29.10 -19.56 -17.69
C CYS A 127 29.63 -20.85 -17.05
N ALA A 128 28.77 -21.82 -16.72
CA ALA A 128 29.12 -23.09 -16.09
C ALA A 128 29.84 -22.98 -14.72
N SER A 129 29.99 -21.78 -14.15
CA SER A 129 30.65 -21.61 -12.86
C SER A 129 29.81 -22.18 -11.71
N PRO A 130 30.46 -22.76 -10.69
CA PRO A 130 29.77 -23.22 -9.48
C PRO A 130 29.17 -22.02 -8.74
N GLN A 131 27.96 -22.20 -8.21
CA GLN A 131 27.24 -21.15 -7.49
C GLN A 131 27.09 -21.56 -6.03
N ALA A 132 27.33 -20.61 -5.13
CA ALA A 132 27.03 -20.81 -3.72
C ALA A 132 25.52 -21.08 -3.56
N ALA A 133 25.19 -22.08 -2.74
CA ALA A 133 23.82 -22.43 -2.39
C ALA A 133 23.16 -21.28 -1.62
#